data_AF-A0A182TRB6-F1
#
_entry.id   AF-A0A182TRB6-F1
#
_cell.length_a   1.000
_cell.length_b   1.000
_cell.length_c   1.000
_cell.angle_alpha   90.00
_cell.angle_beta   90.00
_cell.angle_gamma   90.00
#
_symmetry.space_group_name_H-M   'P 1'
#
loop_
_entity.id
_entity.type
_entity.pdbx_description
1 polymer ?
#
loop_
_entity_poly.entity_id
_entity_poly.type
_entity_poly.pdbx_seq_one_letter_code
_entity_poly.pdbx_strand_id
1 'polypeptide(L)'
;MDERSEIICNGKKRVAQYVDIASQCTSDDQEEQERDDLESDEDQRKLLEEQESLEAQIRELENTEIDFDTETDETDCEAIIDFEDTDATVESGSERPTDVTGIEGENDEDITLEARYEHVLAGMNWVDRARTLDTLKAIVARHPGRAQQLHAKLSSPSRRRSLHETLKKYQAKQTRALEKRQALQKEKALKIQHLLARVEDVKAAKQCLIEKKRLRMEERLQRAAENRSQYLKDKIKKAHDEEEKLREIAFIKNLEAQNKRLDFLESCKEQEVRLQDLETERQKRAEEKAAKEAAVERRRQEIEQERQKKLQQMSENRREREKRVGKMQEQKERQRQALAREKARDREERLLALQQQKLATAEELQRKIIQKQQESARRHEENIEQIRQRAVEMATIPSRSADELRNDEQDEENSSLHRESIPPRTTSLAAATFNLLVTFANLNVETFQN
;
A
#
# COMPACT_ATOMS: atom_id res chain seq x y z
N MET A 1 -5.98 -30.82 -31.44
CA MET A 1 -5.10 -30.04 -30.53
C MET A 1 -4.22 -29.01 -31.26
N ASP A 2 -4.46 -28.72 -32.54
CA ASP A 2 -3.33 -28.53 -33.46
C ASP A 2 -3.07 -27.06 -33.83
N GLU A 3 -4.12 -26.23 -33.88
CA GLU A 3 -4.01 -24.79 -34.16
C GLU A 3 -3.05 -24.07 -33.20
N ARG A 4 -3.07 -24.43 -31.90
CA ARG A 4 -2.13 -23.87 -30.90
C ARG A 4 -0.68 -24.25 -31.22
N SER A 5 -0.44 -25.45 -31.74
CA SER A 5 0.90 -25.92 -32.12
C SER A 5 1.40 -25.22 -33.38
N GLU A 6 0.54 -25.00 -34.38
CA GLU A 6 0.89 -24.25 -35.59
C GLU A 6 1.20 -22.78 -35.31
N ILE A 7 0.39 -22.11 -34.47
CA ILE A 7 0.62 -20.72 -34.05
C ILE A 7 1.98 -20.59 -33.34
N ILE A 8 2.30 -21.51 -32.43
CA ILE A 8 3.60 -21.51 -31.73
C ILE A 8 4.76 -21.81 -32.70
N CYS A 9 4.57 -22.71 -33.67
CA CYS A 9 5.59 -23.04 -34.67
C CYS A 9 5.88 -21.85 -35.62
N ASN A 10 4.83 -21.19 -36.13
CA ASN A 10 4.95 -20.01 -36.99
C ASN A 10 5.51 -18.80 -36.23
N GLY A 11 5.15 -18.62 -34.95
CA GLY A 11 5.78 -17.63 -34.07
C GLY A 11 7.29 -17.86 -33.94
N LYS A 12 7.71 -19.10 -33.65
CA LYS A 12 9.14 -19.47 -33.56
C LYS A 12 9.89 -19.23 -34.87
N LYS A 13 9.32 -19.59 -36.03
CA LYS A 13 9.92 -19.33 -37.35
C LYS A 13 10.13 -17.84 -37.62
N ARG A 14 9.13 -17.00 -37.32
CA ARG A 14 9.26 -15.54 -37.47
C ARG A 14 10.30 -14.93 -36.54
N VAL A 15 10.39 -15.40 -35.29
CA VAL A 15 11.41 -14.92 -34.34
C VAL A 15 12.81 -15.32 -34.78
N ALA A 16 13.01 -16.57 -35.23
CA ALA A 16 14.31 -17.01 -35.78
C ALA A 16 14.72 -16.15 -36.98
N GLN A 17 13.83 -15.99 -37.97
CA GLN A 17 14.07 -15.16 -39.15
C GLN A 17 14.42 -13.69 -38.79
N TYR A 18 13.82 -13.13 -37.74
CA TYR A 18 14.13 -11.75 -37.30
C TYR A 18 15.50 -11.66 -36.61
N VAL A 19 15.93 -12.71 -35.90
CA VAL A 19 17.26 -12.80 -35.28
C VAL A 19 18.35 -13.03 -36.34
N ASP A 20 18.10 -13.90 -37.33
CA ASP A 20 19.04 -14.16 -38.43
C ASP A 20 19.28 -12.88 -39.26
N ILE A 21 18.22 -12.16 -39.63
CA ILE A 21 18.33 -10.88 -40.36
C ILE A 21 19.08 -9.83 -39.55
N ALA A 22 18.78 -9.70 -38.25
CA ALA A 22 19.50 -8.76 -37.38
C ALA A 22 20.99 -9.13 -37.25
N SER A 23 21.31 -10.43 -37.16
CA SER A 23 22.68 -10.92 -37.06
C SER A 23 23.47 -10.72 -38.35
N GLN A 24 22.83 -10.84 -39.52
CA GLN A 24 23.46 -10.60 -40.82
C GLN A 24 23.81 -9.12 -41.01
N CYS A 25 22.87 -8.20 -40.77
CA CYS A 25 23.17 -6.76 -40.79
C CYS A 25 24.38 -6.40 -39.89
N THR A 26 24.44 -6.93 -38.66
CA THR A 26 25.58 -6.66 -37.76
C THR A 26 26.90 -7.30 -38.18
N SER A 27 26.91 -8.21 -39.15
CA SER A 27 28.11 -8.82 -39.75
C SER A 27 28.58 -7.96 -40.93
N ASP A 28 27.67 -7.62 -41.84
CA ASP A 28 27.96 -6.82 -43.03
C ASP A 28 28.47 -5.42 -42.63
N ASP A 29 27.83 -4.79 -41.63
CA ASP A 29 28.26 -3.52 -41.00
C ASP A 29 29.70 -3.58 -40.45
N GLN A 30 30.17 -4.75 -39.99
CA GLN A 30 31.52 -4.91 -39.44
C GLN A 30 32.56 -5.08 -40.55
N GLU A 31 32.24 -5.86 -41.60
CA GLU A 31 33.15 -6.01 -42.73
C GLU A 31 33.35 -4.69 -43.51
N GLU A 32 32.30 -3.86 -43.67
CA GLU A 32 32.48 -2.52 -44.25
C GLU A 32 33.35 -1.64 -43.36
N GLN A 33 33.15 -1.67 -42.04
CA GLN A 33 33.95 -0.89 -41.10
C GLN A 33 35.45 -1.28 -41.13
N GLU A 34 35.78 -2.56 -41.31
CA GLU A 34 37.16 -3.03 -41.47
C GLU A 34 37.77 -2.63 -42.81
N ARG A 35 36.99 -2.65 -43.91
CA ARG A 35 37.43 -2.14 -45.23
C ARG A 35 37.76 -0.65 -45.18
N ASP A 36 36.88 0.16 -44.57
CA ASP A 36 37.05 1.61 -44.37
C ASP A 36 38.28 1.94 -43.50
N ASP A 37 38.58 1.12 -42.50
CA ASP A 37 39.74 1.30 -41.64
C ASP A 37 41.04 0.98 -42.41
N LEU A 38 41.05 -0.09 -43.21
CA LEU A 38 42.18 -0.49 -44.06
C LEU A 38 42.51 0.52 -45.17
N GLU A 39 41.51 0.99 -45.94
CA GLU A 39 41.70 2.03 -46.96
C GLU A 39 42.36 3.28 -46.35
N SER A 40 41.87 3.68 -45.19
CA SER A 40 42.33 4.87 -44.48
C SER A 40 43.73 4.70 -43.86
N ASP A 41 44.19 3.47 -43.61
CA ASP A 41 45.59 3.16 -43.27
C ASP A 41 46.50 3.18 -44.52
N GLU A 42 45.99 2.78 -45.68
CA GLU A 42 46.72 2.89 -46.96
C GLU A 42 46.93 4.35 -47.37
N ASP A 43 45.88 5.18 -47.30
CA ASP A 43 45.97 6.61 -47.58
C ASP A 43 46.90 7.35 -46.62
N GLN A 44 46.95 6.95 -45.36
CA GLN A 44 47.90 7.50 -44.40
C GLN A 44 49.35 7.21 -44.81
N ARG A 45 49.63 6.04 -45.40
CA ARG A 45 50.96 5.70 -45.95
C ARG A 45 51.28 6.54 -47.19
N LYS A 46 50.37 6.64 -48.15
CA LYS A 46 50.54 7.46 -49.37
C LYS A 46 50.88 8.92 -49.05
N LEU A 47 50.15 9.52 -48.11
CA LEU A 47 50.41 10.90 -47.67
C LEU A 47 51.74 11.03 -46.91
N LEU A 48 52.19 10.00 -46.18
CA LEU A 48 53.52 9.98 -45.55
C LEU A 48 54.63 9.96 -46.61
N GLU A 49 54.52 9.08 -47.60
CA GLU A 49 55.46 8.97 -48.72
C GLU A 49 55.50 10.25 -49.59
N GLU A 50 54.36 10.90 -49.86
CA GLU A 50 54.36 12.18 -50.58
C GLU A 50 55.04 13.29 -49.78
N GLN A 51 54.81 13.39 -48.46
CA GLN A 51 55.51 14.39 -47.64
C GLN A 51 57.03 14.15 -47.64
N GLU A 52 57.48 12.90 -47.47
CA GLU A 52 58.91 12.59 -47.49
C GLU A 52 59.55 12.89 -48.86
N SER A 53 58.84 12.58 -49.96
CA SER A 53 59.25 12.92 -51.33
C SER A 53 59.34 14.43 -51.56
N LEU A 54 58.38 15.21 -51.07
CA LEU A 54 58.40 16.67 -51.19
C LEU A 54 59.51 17.30 -50.32
N GLU A 55 59.71 16.81 -49.09
CA GLU A 55 60.80 17.26 -48.22
C GLU A 55 62.18 16.88 -48.76
N ALA A 56 62.32 15.73 -49.43
CA ALA A 56 63.52 15.34 -50.15
C ALA A 56 63.79 16.29 -51.34
N GLN A 57 62.78 16.61 -52.15
CA GLN A 57 62.89 17.56 -53.26
C GLN A 57 63.23 18.98 -52.79
N ILE A 58 62.67 19.43 -51.67
CA ILE A 58 63.04 20.71 -51.04
C ILE A 58 64.52 20.68 -50.65
N ARG A 59 64.95 19.66 -49.90
CA ARG A 59 66.34 19.51 -49.41
C ARG A 59 67.35 19.39 -50.55
N GLU A 60 67.00 18.68 -51.62
CA GLU A 60 67.80 18.61 -52.85
C GLU A 60 67.93 19.99 -53.50
N LEU A 61 66.80 20.68 -53.74
CA LEU A 61 66.80 22.02 -54.33
C LEU A 61 67.43 23.08 -53.43
N GLU A 62 67.44 22.94 -52.11
CA GLU A 62 68.18 23.79 -51.19
C GLU A 62 69.69 23.57 -51.34
N ASN A 63 70.13 22.31 -51.46
CA ASN A 63 71.53 21.93 -51.60
C ASN A 63 72.13 22.15 -53.00
N THR A 64 71.33 22.29 -54.07
CA THR A 64 71.89 22.57 -55.41
C THR A 64 72.57 23.94 -55.47
N GLU A 65 73.88 23.97 -55.71
CA GLU A 65 74.59 25.22 -55.96
C GLU A 65 74.19 25.82 -57.32
N ILE A 66 74.10 27.15 -57.40
CA ILE A 66 73.85 27.87 -58.65
C ILE A 66 75.21 28.15 -59.29
N ASP A 67 75.79 27.10 -59.87
CA ASP A 67 76.94 27.25 -60.74
C ASP A 67 76.51 27.93 -62.05
N PHE A 68 77.35 28.84 -62.55
CA PHE A 68 77.07 29.59 -63.77
C PHE A 68 78.37 30.08 -64.42
N ASP A 69 78.80 29.37 -65.46
CA ASP A 69 79.93 29.74 -66.32
C ASP A 69 79.71 31.12 -66.96
N THR A 70 80.41 32.12 -66.44
CA THR A 70 80.47 33.46 -67.05
C THR A 70 81.43 33.55 -68.24
N GLU A 71 82.11 32.45 -68.57
CA GLU A 71 83.20 32.41 -69.57
C GLU A 71 82.71 32.02 -70.98
N THR A 72 81.64 31.22 -71.10
CA THR A 72 81.22 30.62 -72.38
C THR A 72 80.23 31.43 -73.23
N ASP A 73 79.59 32.47 -72.67
CA ASP A 73 78.55 33.28 -73.35
C ASP A 73 79.13 34.44 -74.20
N GLU A 74 80.45 34.67 -74.18
CA GLU A 74 81.12 35.73 -74.94
C GLU A 74 82.48 35.28 -75.54
N THR A 75 82.46 34.51 -76.63
CA THR A 75 83.64 34.32 -77.51
C THR A 75 83.91 35.55 -78.39
N ASP A 76 83.94 36.74 -77.78
CA ASP A 76 84.45 37.96 -78.39
C ASP A 76 85.95 38.05 -78.04
N CYS A 77 86.82 37.78 -79.03
CA CYS A 77 88.28 37.76 -78.85
C CYS A 77 88.90 39.16 -78.71
N GLU A 78 88.49 39.91 -77.70
CA GLU A 78 89.11 41.15 -77.26
C GLU A 78 90.13 40.80 -76.15
N ALA A 79 91.30 40.30 -76.56
CA ALA A 79 92.41 40.08 -75.64
C ALA A 79 92.74 41.39 -74.91
N ILE A 80 92.75 41.35 -73.58
CA ILE A 80 93.18 42.48 -72.76
C ILE A 80 94.69 42.64 -73.01
N ILE A 81 95.05 43.60 -73.85
CA ILE A 81 96.41 44.11 -73.92
C ILE A 81 96.54 45.01 -72.68
N ASP A 82 97.05 44.42 -71.60
CA ASP A 82 97.41 45.17 -70.40
C ASP A 82 98.45 46.24 -70.80
N PHE A 83 98.09 47.50 -70.54
CA PHE A 83 98.95 48.64 -70.82
C PHE A 83 99.95 48.85 -69.68
N GLU A 84 100.89 47.90 -69.53
CA GLU A 84 102.08 48.06 -68.69
C GLU A 84 103.12 48.98 -69.34
N ASP A 85 102.68 50.19 -69.75
CA ASP A 85 103.57 51.35 -69.92
C ASP A 85 103.85 51.97 -68.54
N THR A 86 104.39 51.16 -67.62
CA THR A 86 104.93 51.61 -66.33
C THR A 86 106.43 51.43 -66.32
N ASP A 87 107.14 52.55 -66.43
CA ASP A 87 108.60 52.65 -66.33
C ASP A 87 109.09 52.20 -64.95
N ALA A 88 109.38 50.90 -64.83
CA ALA A 88 109.68 50.23 -63.58
C ALA A 88 110.67 49.06 -63.80
N THR A 89 111.96 49.36 -63.71
CA THR A 89 112.99 48.32 -63.50
C THR A 89 112.74 47.58 -62.19
N VAL A 90 112.16 46.38 -62.26
CA VAL A 90 112.12 45.42 -61.15
C VAL A 90 112.55 44.05 -61.65
N GLU A 91 113.69 43.60 -61.15
CA GLU A 91 114.21 42.25 -61.28
C GLU A 91 113.37 41.27 -60.45
N SER A 92 112.78 40.25 -61.08
CA SER A 92 112.35 39.04 -60.38
C SER A 92 112.17 37.88 -61.37
N GLY A 93 112.80 36.74 -61.08
CA GLY A 93 112.66 35.52 -61.88
C GLY A 93 111.47 34.66 -61.44
N SER A 94 110.92 33.88 -62.38
CA SER A 94 110.00 32.79 -62.06
C SER A 94 110.26 31.64 -63.03
N GLU A 95 110.92 30.59 -62.55
CA GLU A 95 111.20 29.39 -63.35
C GLU A 95 109.93 28.55 -63.53
N ARG A 96 109.62 28.17 -64.77
CA ARG A 96 108.83 26.96 -65.02
C ARG A 96 109.35 26.22 -66.25
N PRO A 97 109.57 24.89 -66.15
CA PRO A 97 110.18 24.14 -67.24
C PRO A 97 109.15 23.67 -68.26
N THR A 98 109.48 23.84 -69.54
CA THR A 98 108.97 23.04 -70.65
C THR A 98 110.17 22.51 -71.42
N ASP A 99 110.43 21.22 -71.24
CA ASP A 99 111.58 20.49 -71.78
C ASP A 99 111.34 20.02 -73.23
N VAL A 100 112.42 19.79 -73.99
CA VAL A 100 112.49 19.17 -75.34
C VAL A 100 111.39 19.60 -76.33
N THR A 101 111.67 20.41 -77.35
CA THR A 101 112.67 20.08 -78.38
C THR A 101 113.25 21.33 -79.01
N GLY A 102 114.55 21.57 -78.84
CA GLY A 102 115.26 22.60 -79.58
C GLY A 102 115.69 22.11 -80.96
N ILE A 103 115.15 22.71 -82.02
CA ILE A 103 115.86 22.88 -83.29
C ILE A 103 115.85 24.38 -83.58
N GLU A 104 116.99 25.03 -83.41
CA GLU A 104 117.21 26.42 -83.78
C GLU A 104 117.32 26.49 -85.32
N GLY A 105 116.15 26.52 -85.96
CA GLY A 105 115.99 26.58 -87.41
C GLY A 105 116.11 28.00 -87.93
N GLU A 106 117.31 28.57 -87.92
CA GLU A 106 117.59 29.75 -88.73
C GLU A 106 117.18 29.48 -90.20
N ASN A 107 116.46 30.42 -90.82
CA ASN A 107 116.06 30.42 -92.24
C ASN A 107 114.82 29.58 -92.68
N ASP A 108 113.84 29.26 -91.81
CA ASP A 108 112.55 28.68 -92.27
C ASP A 108 111.68 29.67 -93.09
N GLU A 109 112.06 30.95 -93.17
CA GLU A 109 111.46 31.92 -94.12
C GLU A 109 111.97 31.74 -95.57
N ASP A 110 113.14 31.12 -95.78
CA ASP A 110 113.78 30.94 -97.10
C ASP A 110 113.61 29.53 -97.71
N ILE A 111 112.88 28.62 -97.05
CA ILE A 111 112.58 27.30 -97.63
C ILE A 111 111.57 27.44 -98.78
N THR A 112 112.10 27.40 -100.01
CA THR A 112 111.30 27.43 -101.25
C THR A 112 110.15 26.43 -101.25
N LEU A 113 109.04 26.78 -101.91
CA LEU A 113 107.87 25.91 -102.06
C LEU A 113 108.23 24.60 -102.79
N GLU A 114 109.18 24.69 -103.72
CA GLU A 114 109.85 23.59 -104.41
C GLU A 114 110.45 22.53 -103.47
N ALA A 115 111.07 22.95 -102.37
CA ALA A 115 111.63 22.07 -101.35
C ALA A 115 110.57 21.63 -100.33
N ARG A 116 109.75 22.59 -99.83
CA ARG A 116 108.72 22.33 -98.82
C ARG A 116 107.67 21.29 -99.26
N TYR A 117 107.41 21.17 -100.57
CA TYR A 117 106.50 20.18 -101.15
C TYR A 117 107.21 19.10 -102.00
N GLU A 118 108.53 18.95 -101.90
CA GLU A 118 109.31 18.06 -102.78
C GLU A 118 108.77 16.63 -102.84
N HIS A 119 108.39 16.06 -101.69
CA HIS A 119 107.79 14.71 -101.58
C HIS A 119 106.58 14.51 -102.53
N VAL A 120 105.70 15.50 -102.63
CA VAL A 120 104.49 15.46 -103.47
C VAL A 120 104.84 15.70 -104.94
N LEU A 121 105.82 16.56 -105.19
CA LEU A 121 106.24 16.99 -106.53
C LEU A 121 107.22 16.03 -107.20
N ALA A 122 107.82 15.07 -106.48
CA ALA A 122 108.82 14.13 -107.00
C ALA A 122 108.23 13.12 -107.99
N GLY A 123 106.95 12.75 -107.85
CA GLY A 123 106.26 11.82 -108.75
C GLY A 123 105.62 12.44 -109.99
N MET A 124 105.70 13.77 -110.16
CA MET A 124 105.05 14.49 -111.26
C MET A 124 105.97 14.65 -112.47
N ASN A 125 105.39 14.69 -113.67
CA ASN A 125 106.14 15.15 -114.84
C ASN A 125 106.48 16.65 -114.71
N TRP A 126 107.50 17.11 -115.43
CA TRP A 126 108.02 18.48 -115.31
C TRP A 126 106.98 19.58 -115.56
N VAL A 127 106.05 19.38 -116.50
CA VAL A 127 104.99 20.36 -116.83
C VAL A 127 103.98 20.48 -115.70
N ASP A 128 103.57 19.35 -115.12
CA ASP A 128 102.60 19.36 -114.02
C ASP A 128 103.24 19.73 -112.68
N ARG A 129 104.55 19.47 -112.48
CA ARG A 129 105.33 20.03 -111.37
C ARG A 129 105.40 21.57 -111.48
N ALA A 130 105.63 22.13 -112.67
CA ALA A 130 105.63 23.59 -112.86
C ALA A 130 104.25 24.20 -112.54
N ARG A 131 103.17 23.64 -113.10
CA ARG A 131 101.79 24.10 -112.87
C ARG A 131 101.37 24.03 -111.40
N THR A 132 101.72 22.95 -110.70
CA THR A 132 101.40 22.81 -109.27
C THR A 132 102.20 23.78 -108.41
N LEU A 133 103.48 24.03 -108.75
CA LEU A 133 104.28 25.06 -108.11
C LEU A 133 103.73 26.48 -108.31
N ASP A 134 103.29 26.83 -109.52
CA ASP A 134 102.68 28.14 -109.79
C ASP A 134 101.34 28.29 -109.04
N THR A 135 100.58 27.20 -108.89
CA THR A 135 99.35 27.16 -108.09
C THR A 135 99.66 27.35 -106.60
N LEU A 136 100.68 26.68 -106.06
CA LEU A 136 101.13 26.85 -104.66
C LEU A 136 101.64 28.27 -104.40
N LYS A 137 102.41 28.84 -105.34
CA LYS A 137 102.85 30.25 -105.30
C LYS A 137 101.67 31.20 -105.29
N ALA A 138 100.64 30.96 -106.11
CA ALA A 138 99.43 31.79 -106.12
C ALA A 138 98.61 31.69 -104.81
N ILE A 139 98.59 30.53 -104.14
CA ILE A 139 97.93 30.34 -102.84
C ILE A 139 98.69 31.02 -101.69
N VAL A 140 100.02 30.93 -101.70
CA VAL A 140 100.89 31.50 -100.64
C VAL A 140 101.17 32.99 -100.86
N ALA A 141 101.04 33.49 -102.09
CA ALA A 141 101.18 34.91 -102.42
C ALA A 141 100.22 35.78 -101.60
N ARG A 142 100.78 36.53 -100.64
CA ARG A 142 100.05 37.55 -99.89
C ARG A 142 99.59 38.63 -100.87
N HIS A 143 98.29 38.64 -101.22
CA HIS A 143 97.69 39.63 -102.13
C HIS A 143 98.18 41.05 -101.77
N PRO A 144 98.71 41.83 -102.74
CA PRO A 144 99.29 43.13 -102.46
C PRO A 144 98.28 44.03 -101.73
N GLY A 145 98.75 44.75 -100.72
CA GLY A 145 97.89 45.56 -99.84
C GLY A 145 97.06 44.77 -98.81
N ARG A 146 96.91 43.45 -98.86
CA ARG A 146 96.08 42.69 -97.87
C ARG A 146 96.62 42.83 -96.44
N ALA A 147 97.94 42.81 -96.26
CA ALA A 147 98.56 43.06 -94.96
C ALA A 147 98.30 44.50 -94.47
N GLN A 148 98.35 45.49 -95.36
CA GLN A 148 98.07 46.90 -95.04
C GLN A 148 96.58 47.15 -94.78
N GLN A 149 95.67 46.43 -95.44
CA GLN A 149 94.23 46.43 -95.14
C GLN A 149 93.93 45.78 -93.80
N LEU A 150 94.62 44.68 -93.44
CA LEU A 150 94.51 44.07 -92.12
C LEU A 150 95.04 45.01 -91.04
N HIS A 151 96.21 45.62 -91.25
CA HIS A 151 96.74 46.66 -90.37
C HIS A 151 95.74 47.81 -90.22
N ALA A 152 95.26 48.41 -91.31
CA ALA A 152 94.28 49.50 -91.25
C ALA A 152 92.97 49.12 -90.55
N LYS A 153 92.49 47.88 -90.70
CA LYS A 153 91.30 47.37 -89.98
C LYS A 153 91.55 47.24 -88.48
N LEU A 154 92.70 46.70 -88.07
CA LEU A 154 93.04 46.42 -86.67
C LEU A 154 93.59 47.64 -85.92
N SER A 155 94.36 48.49 -86.60
CA SER A 155 94.98 49.71 -86.06
C SER A 155 94.12 50.96 -86.18
N SER A 156 92.90 50.87 -86.72
CA SER A 156 92.01 52.03 -86.86
C SER A 156 91.67 52.61 -85.47
N PRO A 157 91.82 53.94 -85.25
CA PRO A 157 91.39 54.56 -83.99
C PRO A 157 89.92 54.31 -83.67
N SER A 158 89.07 54.14 -84.70
CA SER A 158 87.65 53.75 -84.56
C SER A 158 87.43 52.37 -83.94
N ARG A 159 88.44 51.49 -83.91
CA ARG A 159 88.40 50.20 -83.19
C ARG A 159 88.98 50.31 -81.77
N ARG A 160 89.88 51.26 -81.53
CA ARG A 160 90.39 51.60 -80.19
C ARG A 160 89.36 52.42 -79.41
N ARG A 161 88.47 51.71 -78.71
CA ARG A 161 87.46 52.29 -77.82
C ARG A 161 88.12 53.07 -76.69
N SER A 162 87.43 54.11 -76.18
CA SER A 162 87.93 54.87 -75.03
C SER A 162 87.93 54.01 -73.76
N LEU A 163 88.88 54.25 -72.85
CA LEU A 163 88.95 53.57 -71.55
C LEU A 163 87.60 53.62 -70.79
N HIS A 164 86.92 54.76 -70.83
CA HIS A 164 85.60 54.93 -70.23
C HIS A 164 84.51 54.04 -70.88
N GLU A 165 84.53 53.87 -72.20
CA GLU A 165 83.60 52.97 -72.90
C GLU A 165 83.90 51.50 -72.56
N THR A 166 85.18 51.11 -72.49
CA THR A 166 85.60 49.77 -72.10
C THR A 166 85.20 49.44 -70.66
N LEU A 167 85.46 50.34 -69.71
CA LEU A 167 85.01 50.20 -68.32
C LEU A 167 83.49 50.09 -68.23
N LYS A 168 82.73 50.90 -68.99
CA LYS A 168 81.27 50.84 -69.03
C LYS A 168 80.73 49.51 -69.58
N LYS A 169 81.44 48.89 -70.54
CA LYS A 169 81.09 47.54 -71.06
C LYS A 169 81.39 46.45 -70.04
N TYR A 170 82.56 46.49 -69.39
CA TYR A 170 82.89 45.57 -68.31
C TYR A 170 81.89 45.65 -67.15
N GLN A 171 81.53 46.85 -66.73
CA GLN A 171 80.47 47.08 -65.75
C GLN A 171 79.13 46.50 -66.20
N ALA A 172 78.73 46.69 -67.47
CA ALA A 172 77.50 46.11 -68.02
C ALA A 172 77.52 44.57 -68.10
N LYS A 173 78.69 43.95 -68.33
CA LYS A 173 78.85 42.49 -68.25
C LYS A 173 78.69 42.00 -66.80
N GLN A 174 79.32 42.68 -65.85
CA GLN A 174 79.17 42.39 -64.42
C GLN A 174 77.71 42.53 -63.94
N THR A 175 77.00 43.60 -64.32
CA THR A 175 75.59 43.77 -63.91
C THR A 175 74.70 42.69 -64.51
N ARG A 176 74.88 42.32 -65.78
CA ARG A 176 74.14 41.21 -66.42
C ARG A 176 74.38 39.87 -65.74
N ALA A 177 75.64 39.56 -65.39
CA ALA A 177 75.98 38.33 -64.68
C ALA A 177 75.35 38.29 -63.27
N LEU A 178 75.35 39.43 -62.57
CA LEU A 178 74.69 39.61 -61.28
C LEU A 178 73.16 39.49 -61.38
N GLU A 179 72.54 40.11 -62.39
CA GLU A 179 71.10 40.00 -62.69
C GLU A 179 70.69 38.55 -62.99
N LYS A 180 71.48 37.84 -63.81
CA LYS A 180 71.26 36.41 -64.16
C LYS A 180 71.39 35.52 -62.92
N ARG A 181 72.40 35.74 -62.06
CA ARG A 181 72.55 35.05 -60.77
C ARG A 181 71.37 35.33 -59.82
N GLN A 182 70.92 36.58 -59.72
CA GLN A 182 69.74 36.93 -58.91
C GLN A 182 68.44 36.35 -59.46
N ALA A 183 68.30 36.22 -60.79
CA ALA A 183 67.13 35.60 -61.42
C ALA A 183 67.03 34.12 -61.05
N LEU A 184 68.14 33.37 -61.20
CA LEU A 184 68.22 31.95 -60.81
C LEU A 184 67.98 31.75 -59.31
N GLN A 185 68.49 32.62 -58.45
CA GLN A 185 68.21 32.61 -57.01
C GLN A 185 66.72 32.82 -56.70
N LYS A 186 66.05 33.75 -57.40
CA LYS A 186 64.60 33.99 -57.26
C LYS A 186 63.78 32.80 -57.77
N GLU A 187 64.17 32.18 -58.89
CA GLU A 187 63.51 30.99 -59.43
C GLU A 187 63.62 29.78 -58.47
N LYS A 188 64.82 29.51 -57.93
CA LYS A 188 65.04 28.50 -56.89
C LYS A 188 64.17 28.76 -55.66
N ALA A 189 64.13 30.01 -55.18
CA ALA A 189 63.29 30.38 -54.03
C ALA A 189 61.78 30.19 -54.30
N LEU A 190 61.29 30.57 -55.48
CA LEU A 190 59.89 30.36 -55.88
C LEU A 190 59.54 28.87 -55.98
N LYS A 191 60.46 28.04 -56.51
CA LYS A 191 60.26 26.59 -56.61
C LYS A 191 60.20 25.93 -55.22
N ILE A 192 61.06 26.35 -54.29
CA ILE A 192 61.02 25.90 -52.88
C ILE A 192 59.72 26.36 -52.20
N GLN A 193 59.27 27.60 -52.40
CA GLN A 193 57.99 28.08 -51.88
C GLN A 193 56.78 27.27 -52.40
N HIS A 194 56.78 26.89 -53.67
CA HIS A 194 55.72 26.05 -54.23
C HIS A 194 55.71 24.63 -53.63
N LEU A 195 56.87 24.01 -53.40
CA LEU A 195 56.95 22.72 -52.73
C LEU A 195 56.53 22.81 -51.26
N LEU A 196 56.91 23.87 -50.55
CA LEU A 196 56.47 24.12 -49.16
C LEU A 196 54.95 24.28 -49.06
N ALA A 197 54.30 24.93 -50.04
CA ALA A 197 52.84 25.00 -50.11
C ALA A 197 52.22 23.60 -50.26
N ARG A 198 52.74 22.76 -51.16
CA ARG A 198 52.28 21.36 -51.32
C ARG A 198 52.50 20.51 -50.07
N VAL A 199 53.59 20.72 -49.32
CA VAL A 199 53.80 20.07 -48.02
C VAL A 199 52.72 20.48 -47.01
N GLU A 200 52.22 21.72 -47.06
CA GLU A 200 51.11 22.17 -46.22
C GLU A 200 49.75 21.58 -46.67
N ASP A 201 49.50 21.45 -47.98
CA ASP A 201 48.34 20.73 -48.49
C ASP A 201 48.33 19.26 -48.02
N VAL A 202 49.48 18.57 -48.07
CA VAL A 202 49.63 17.19 -47.59
C VAL A 202 49.47 17.07 -46.07
N LYS A 203 49.93 18.06 -45.28
CA LYS A 203 49.65 18.12 -43.83
C LYS A 203 48.15 18.32 -43.55
N ALA A 204 47.47 19.19 -44.29
CA ALA A 204 46.03 19.41 -44.16
C ALA A 204 45.24 18.14 -44.51
N ALA A 205 45.63 17.43 -45.57
CA ALA A 205 45.07 16.13 -45.93
C ALA A 205 45.24 15.08 -44.80
N LYS A 206 46.43 15.03 -44.16
CA LYS A 206 46.66 14.16 -42.99
C LYS A 206 45.80 14.53 -41.79
N GLN A 207 45.65 15.82 -41.49
CA GLN A 207 44.77 16.27 -40.39
C GLN A 207 43.31 15.87 -40.67
N CYS A 208 42.81 16.10 -41.87
CA CYS A 208 41.48 15.66 -42.31
C CYS A 208 41.30 14.13 -42.19
N LEU A 209 42.32 13.34 -42.58
CA LEU A 209 42.30 11.88 -42.46
C LEU A 209 42.27 11.41 -40.99
N ILE A 210 43.03 12.07 -40.11
CA ILE A 210 43.03 11.82 -38.66
C ILE A 210 41.66 12.16 -38.06
N GLU A 211 41.03 13.26 -38.47
CA GLU A 211 39.68 13.61 -38.05
C GLU A 211 38.62 12.62 -38.58
N LYS A 212 38.72 12.16 -39.84
CA LYS A 212 37.87 11.08 -40.40
C LYS A 212 38.02 9.75 -39.64
N LYS A 213 39.23 9.41 -39.17
CA LYS A 213 39.46 8.23 -38.30
C LYS A 213 38.87 8.43 -36.91
N ARG A 214 39.09 9.60 -36.29
CA ARG A 214 38.53 9.94 -34.97
C ARG A 214 37.00 9.88 -35.00
N LEU A 215 36.36 10.50 -35.99
CA LEU A 215 34.90 10.60 -36.06
C LEU A 215 34.23 9.23 -36.20
N ARG A 216 34.76 8.33 -37.06
CA ARG A 216 34.30 6.93 -37.12
C ARG A 216 34.48 6.18 -35.80
N MET A 217 35.58 6.40 -35.08
CA MET A 217 35.77 5.82 -33.75
C MET A 217 34.73 6.34 -32.75
N GLU A 218 34.46 7.65 -32.77
CA GLU A 218 33.49 8.32 -31.90
C GLU A 218 32.05 7.82 -32.18
N GLU A 219 31.68 7.64 -33.45
CA GLU A 219 30.41 7.01 -33.88
C GLU A 219 30.29 5.55 -33.45
N ARG A 220 31.36 4.73 -33.58
CA ARG A 220 31.37 3.32 -33.11
C ARG A 220 31.16 3.25 -31.60
N LEU A 221 31.83 4.13 -30.84
CA LEU A 221 31.67 4.23 -29.39
C LEU A 221 30.26 4.72 -28.99
N GLN A 222 29.70 5.70 -29.70
CA GLN A 222 28.33 6.15 -29.48
C GLN A 222 27.31 5.04 -29.76
N ARG A 223 27.40 4.36 -30.92
CA ARG A 223 26.52 3.24 -31.28
C ARG A 223 26.59 2.10 -30.26
N ALA A 224 27.78 1.78 -29.75
CA ALA A 224 27.95 0.80 -28.68
C ALA A 224 27.32 1.26 -27.34
N ALA A 225 27.45 2.55 -26.99
CA ALA A 225 26.83 3.12 -25.79
C ALA A 225 25.29 3.17 -25.90
N GLU A 226 24.75 3.47 -27.07
CA GLU A 226 23.32 3.45 -27.37
C GLU A 226 22.75 2.04 -27.30
N ASN A 227 23.38 1.05 -27.95
CA ASN A 227 22.98 -0.37 -27.86
C ASN A 227 22.98 -0.86 -26.40
N ARG A 228 24.01 -0.49 -25.62
CA ARG A 228 24.07 -0.80 -24.18
C ARG A 228 22.96 -0.09 -23.38
N SER A 229 22.63 1.15 -23.74
CA SER A 229 21.54 1.93 -23.12
C SER A 229 20.17 1.31 -23.41
N GLN A 230 19.92 0.88 -24.65
CA GLN A 230 18.70 0.18 -25.06
C GLN A 230 18.55 -1.17 -24.32
N TYR A 231 19.58 -2.02 -24.31
CA TYR A 231 19.59 -3.29 -23.58
C TYR A 231 19.30 -3.12 -22.07
N LEU A 232 19.83 -2.06 -21.45
CA LEU A 232 19.53 -1.75 -20.05
C LEU A 232 18.08 -1.26 -19.86
N LYS A 233 17.55 -0.44 -20.76
CA LYS A 233 16.14 0.00 -20.75
C LYS A 233 15.18 -1.18 -20.88
N ASP A 234 15.45 -2.11 -21.78
CA ASP A 234 14.61 -3.32 -21.97
C ASP A 234 14.66 -4.24 -20.75
N LYS A 235 15.84 -4.38 -20.12
CA LYS A 235 15.98 -5.13 -18.87
C LYS A 235 15.21 -4.47 -17.71
N ILE A 236 15.22 -3.15 -17.61
CA ILE A 236 14.45 -2.38 -16.61
C ILE A 236 12.95 -2.51 -16.87
N LYS A 237 12.50 -2.33 -18.13
CA LYS A 237 11.11 -2.49 -18.52
C LYS A 237 10.59 -3.89 -18.17
N LYS A 238 11.31 -4.93 -18.58
CA LYS A 238 10.97 -6.33 -18.27
C LYS A 238 10.91 -6.61 -16.76
N ALA A 239 11.70 -5.91 -15.95
CA ALA A 239 11.62 -6.02 -14.49
C ALA A 239 10.33 -5.39 -13.94
N HIS A 240 9.94 -4.20 -14.42
CA HIS A 240 8.66 -3.58 -14.03
C HIS A 240 7.44 -4.35 -14.56
N ASP A 241 7.51 -4.90 -15.78
CA ASP A 241 6.46 -5.78 -16.33
C ASP A 241 6.23 -7.01 -15.42
N GLU A 242 7.28 -7.54 -14.79
CA GLU A 242 7.18 -8.67 -13.85
C GLU A 242 6.73 -8.22 -12.44
N GLU A 243 7.22 -7.07 -11.98
CA GLU A 243 6.77 -6.43 -10.73
C GLU A 243 5.25 -6.15 -10.76
N GLU A 244 4.72 -5.71 -11.90
CA GLU A 244 3.31 -5.46 -12.11
C GLU A 244 2.47 -6.75 -12.08
N LYS A 245 2.95 -7.84 -12.69
CA LYS A 245 2.31 -9.18 -12.54
C LYS A 245 2.30 -9.63 -11.09
N LEU A 246 3.39 -9.40 -10.34
CA LEU A 246 3.44 -9.75 -8.91
C LEU A 246 2.47 -8.89 -8.08
N ARG A 247 2.31 -7.60 -8.41
CA ARG A 247 1.27 -6.73 -7.83
C ARG A 247 -0.13 -7.24 -8.13
N GLU A 248 -0.43 -7.64 -9.37
CA GLU A 248 -1.73 -8.17 -9.77
C GLU A 248 -2.03 -9.52 -9.10
N ILE A 249 -1.06 -10.45 -9.03
CA ILE A 249 -1.21 -11.73 -8.32
C ILE A 249 -1.46 -11.48 -6.81
N ALA A 250 -0.80 -10.49 -6.21
CA ALA A 250 -1.07 -10.10 -4.82
C ALA A 250 -2.46 -9.48 -4.64
N PHE A 251 -2.93 -8.67 -5.59
CA PHE A 251 -4.28 -8.10 -5.60
C PHE A 251 -5.36 -9.18 -5.71
N ILE A 252 -5.27 -10.06 -6.72
CA ILE A 252 -6.18 -11.21 -6.91
C ILE A 252 -6.21 -12.08 -5.65
N LYS A 253 -5.05 -12.43 -5.09
CA LYS A 253 -4.97 -13.25 -3.87
C LYS A 253 -5.60 -12.58 -2.64
N ASN A 254 -5.52 -11.25 -2.53
CA ASN A 254 -6.21 -10.48 -1.49
C ASN A 254 -7.72 -10.48 -1.71
N LEU A 255 -8.17 -10.26 -2.95
CA LEU A 255 -9.58 -10.27 -3.34
C LEU A 255 -10.22 -11.67 -3.10
N GLU A 256 -9.54 -12.74 -3.50
CA GLU A 256 -9.92 -14.12 -3.16
C GLU A 256 -10.04 -14.34 -1.64
N ALA A 257 -9.10 -13.82 -0.85
CA ALA A 257 -9.12 -13.97 0.61
C ALA A 257 -10.23 -13.14 1.27
N GLN A 258 -10.71 -12.07 0.62
CA GLN A 258 -11.88 -11.32 1.03
C GLN A 258 -13.17 -12.06 0.66
N ASN A 259 -13.28 -12.55 -0.59
CA ASN A 259 -14.43 -13.37 -1.02
C ASN A 259 -14.61 -14.59 -0.11
N LYS A 260 -13.54 -15.38 0.14
CA LYS A 260 -13.59 -16.54 1.05
C LYS A 260 -14.04 -16.22 2.48
N ARG A 261 -13.92 -14.96 2.94
CA ARG A 261 -14.49 -14.49 4.22
C ARG A 261 -15.97 -14.11 4.08
N LEU A 262 -16.38 -13.52 2.96
CA LEU A 262 -17.78 -13.23 2.65
C LEU A 262 -18.58 -14.53 2.48
N ASP A 263 -18.08 -15.48 1.70
CA ASP A 263 -18.68 -16.82 1.50
C ASP A 263 -18.91 -17.54 2.85
N PHE A 264 -17.92 -17.48 3.74
CA PHE A 264 -18.02 -18.03 5.09
C PHE A 264 -19.05 -17.31 5.96
N LEU A 265 -19.06 -15.96 5.94
CA LEU A 265 -20.05 -15.15 6.66
C LEU A 265 -21.48 -15.34 6.12
N GLU A 266 -21.63 -15.63 4.83
CA GLU A 266 -22.91 -15.97 4.21
C GLU A 266 -23.40 -17.34 4.67
N SER A 267 -22.54 -18.37 4.64
CA SER A 267 -22.89 -19.70 5.15
C SER A 267 -23.19 -19.72 6.66
N CYS A 268 -22.56 -18.85 7.45
CA CYS A 268 -22.95 -18.62 8.85
C CYS A 268 -24.37 -18.03 8.97
N LYS A 269 -24.72 -17.02 8.17
CA LYS A 269 -26.08 -16.44 8.16
C LYS A 269 -27.14 -17.44 7.71
N GLU A 270 -26.85 -18.27 6.72
CA GLU A 270 -27.76 -19.36 6.30
C GLU A 270 -28.07 -20.32 7.46
N GLN A 271 -27.05 -20.66 8.26
CA GLN A 271 -27.22 -21.49 9.45
C GLN A 271 -27.98 -20.77 10.57
N GLU A 272 -27.72 -19.48 10.80
CA GLU A 272 -28.47 -18.65 11.76
C GLU A 272 -29.96 -18.54 11.38
N VAL A 273 -30.27 -18.25 10.11
CA VAL A 273 -31.65 -18.21 9.59
C VAL A 273 -32.34 -19.57 9.76
N ARG A 274 -31.65 -20.67 9.40
CA ARG A 274 -32.19 -22.02 9.57
C ARG A 274 -32.46 -22.40 11.04
N LEU A 275 -31.66 -21.87 11.98
CA LEU A 275 -31.91 -22.03 13.41
C LEU A 275 -33.10 -21.19 13.87
N GLN A 276 -33.24 -19.94 13.39
CA GLN A 276 -34.41 -19.10 13.65
C GLN A 276 -35.71 -19.71 13.10
N ASP A 277 -35.68 -20.32 11.91
CA ASP A 277 -36.82 -21.07 11.37
C ASP A 277 -37.22 -22.23 12.29
N LEU A 278 -36.25 -23.01 12.77
CA LEU A 278 -36.48 -24.10 13.73
C LEU A 278 -37.00 -23.60 15.08
N GLU A 279 -36.56 -22.43 15.56
CA GLU A 279 -37.06 -21.83 16.79
C GLU A 279 -38.47 -21.27 16.63
N THR A 280 -38.79 -20.58 15.54
CA THR A 280 -40.17 -20.12 15.29
C THR A 280 -41.12 -21.27 15.01
N GLU A 281 -40.67 -22.38 14.39
CA GLU A 281 -41.47 -23.60 14.26
C GLU A 281 -41.74 -24.25 15.62
N ARG A 282 -40.75 -24.29 16.52
CA ARG A 282 -40.93 -24.75 17.92
C ARG A 282 -41.89 -23.85 18.70
N GLN A 283 -41.76 -22.52 18.57
CA GLN A 283 -42.67 -21.56 19.19
C GLN A 283 -44.10 -21.76 18.69
N LYS A 284 -44.33 -21.82 17.37
CA LYS A 284 -45.66 -22.09 16.78
C LYS A 284 -46.26 -23.41 17.27
N ARG A 285 -45.47 -24.49 17.38
CA ARG A 285 -45.94 -25.76 17.98
C ARG A 285 -46.28 -25.65 19.47
N ALA A 286 -45.51 -24.86 20.23
CA ALA A 286 -45.78 -24.61 21.64
C ALA A 286 -47.06 -23.76 21.84
N GLU A 287 -47.25 -22.73 21.02
CA GLU A 287 -48.46 -21.91 20.96
C GLU A 287 -49.69 -22.74 20.55
N GLU A 288 -49.58 -23.57 19.51
CA GLU A 288 -50.64 -24.47 19.07
C GLU A 288 -51.02 -25.47 20.18
N LYS A 289 -50.02 -26.04 20.88
CA LYS A 289 -50.26 -26.92 22.03
C LYS A 289 -50.94 -26.16 23.18
N ALA A 290 -50.45 -24.98 23.54
CA ALA A 290 -51.01 -24.16 24.61
C ALA A 290 -52.46 -23.70 24.29
N ALA A 291 -52.75 -23.36 23.04
CA ALA A 291 -54.10 -23.05 22.58
C ALA A 291 -55.05 -24.25 22.67
N LYS A 292 -54.57 -25.45 22.28
CA LYS A 292 -55.32 -26.71 22.46
C LYS A 292 -55.57 -27.03 23.93
N GLU A 293 -54.56 -26.86 24.79
CA GLU A 293 -54.66 -27.10 26.24
C GLU A 293 -55.64 -26.10 26.90
N ALA A 294 -55.55 -24.81 26.57
CA ALA A 294 -56.47 -23.78 27.04
C ALA A 294 -57.92 -24.01 26.55
N ALA A 295 -58.12 -24.54 25.34
CA ALA A 295 -59.45 -24.91 24.85
C ALA A 295 -60.04 -26.11 25.61
N VAL A 296 -59.21 -27.12 25.94
CA VAL A 296 -59.62 -28.27 26.77
C VAL A 296 -59.95 -27.83 28.20
N GLU A 297 -59.14 -26.97 28.80
CA GLU A 297 -59.36 -26.48 30.17
C GLU A 297 -60.57 -25.54 30.26
N ARG A 298 -60.84 -24.70 29.23
CA ARG A 298 -62.12 -23.97 29.12
C ARG A 298 -63.33 -24.91 29.10
N ARG A 299 -63.30 -25.95 28.24
CA ARG A 299 -64.37 -26.96 28.17
C ARG A 299 -64.56 -27.71 29.48
N ARG A 300 -63.48 -27.97 30.21
CA ARG A 300 -63.52 -28.59 31.55
C ARG A 300 -64.15 -27.66 32.59
N GLN A 301 -63.81 -26.36 32.55
CA GLN A 301 -64.40 -25.34 33.41
C GLN A 301 -65.89 -25.12 33.10
N GLU A 302 -66.30 -25.18 31.84
CA GLU A 302 -67.72 -25.16 31.43
C GLU A 302 -68.48 -26.35 32.04
N ILE A 303 -67.96 -27.58 31.92
CA ILE A 303 -68.57 -28.79 32.50
C ILE A 303 -68.66 -28.71 34.03
N GLU A 304 -67.61 -28.23 34.71
CA GLU A 304 -67.64 -28.07 36.17
C GLU A 304 -68.57 -26.91 36.60
N GLN A 305 -68.69 -25.83 35.82
CA GLN A 305 -69.70 -24.79 36.04
C GLN A 305 -71.13 -25.32 35.83
N GLU A 306 -71.39 -26.16 34.84
CA GLU A 306 -72.69 -26.82 34.66
C GLU A 306 -73.02 -27.74 35.85
N ARG A 307 -72.05 -28.53 36.30
CA ARG A 307 -72.16 -29.35 37.51
C ARG A 307 -72.44 -28.50 38.76
N GLN A 308 -71.77 -27.36 38.92
CA GLN A 308 -72.00 -26.44 40.03
C GLN A 308 -73.37 -25.76 39.95
N LYS A 309 -73.82 -25.32 38.77
CA LYS A 309 -75.18 -24.80 38.55
C LYS A 309 -76.23 -25.87 38.91
N LYS A 310 -76.02 -27.12 38.51
CA LYS A 310 -76.89 -28.26 38.86
C LYS A 310 -76.90 -28.57 40.36
N LEU A 311 -75.74 -28.49 41.04
CA LEU A 311 -75.63 -28.62 42.49
C LEU A 311 -76.29 -27.45 43.24
N GLN A 312 -76.16 -26.22 42.73
CA GLN A 312 -76.85 -25.04 43.25
C GLN A 312 -78.37 -25.21 43.12
N GLN A 313 -78.88 -25.58 41.95
CA GLN A 313 -80.30 -25.89 41.74
C GLN A 313 -80.81 -26.99 42.69
N MET A 314 -80.02 -28.05 42.92
CA MET A 314 -80.38 -29.10 43.90
C MET A 314 -80.40 -28.57 45.35
N SER A 315 -79.44 -27.70 45.70
CA SER A 315 -79.37 -27.03 47.01
C SER A 315 -80.53 -26.04 47.22
N GLU A 316 -80.92 -25.30 46.17
CA GLU A 316 -82.04 -24.36 46.21
C GLU A 316 -83.38 -25.09 46.31
N ASN A 317 -83.59 -26.15 45.51
CA ASN A 317 -84.76 -27.03 45.64
C ASN A 317 -84.85 -27.66 47.04
N ARG A 318 -83.72 -28.05 47.62
CA ARG A 318 -83.65 -28.52 49.02
C ARG A 318 -84.00 -27.41 50.00
N ARG A 319 -83.42 -26.22 49.87
CA ARG A 319 -83.68 -25.05 50.73
C ARG A 319 -85.13 -24.58 50.63
N GLU A 320 -85.75 -24.70 49.46
CA GLU A 320 -87.18 -24.48 49.29
C GLU A 320 -88.02 -25.54 50.00
N ARG A 321 -87.69 -26.83 49.87
CA ARG A 321 -88.37 -27.90 50.59
C ARG A 321 -88.26 -27.71 52.10
N GLU A 322 -87.08 -27.34 52.60
CA GLU A 322 -86.83 -27.00 54.00
C GLU A 322 -87.62 -25.74 54.43
N LYS A 323 -87.71 -24.69 53.61
CA LYS A 323 -88.59 -23.53 53.88
C LYS A 323 -90.08 -23.90 53.91
N ARG A 324 -90.55 -24.79 53.02
CA ARG A 324 -91.95 -25.27 52.98
C ARG A 324 -92.28 -26.10 54.23
N VAL A 325 -91.36 -26.99 54.64
CA VAL A 325 -91.48 -27.76 55.89
C VAL A 325 -91.41 -26.86 57.12
N GLY A 326 -90.46 -25.91 57.15
CA GLY A 326 -90.29 -24.95 58.23
C GLY A 326 -91.53 -24.10 58.47
N LYS A 327 -92.18 -23.57 57.41
CA LYS A 327 -93.46 -22.87 57.54
C LYS A 327 -94.58 -23.74 58.12
N MET A 328 -94.65 -25.02 57.75
CA MET A 328 -95.64 -25.97 58.32
C MET A 328 -95.33 -26.27 59.80
N GLN A 329 -94.06 -26.41 60.15
CA GLN A 329 -93.61 -26.63 61.52
C GLN A 329 -93.85 -25.40 62.40
N GLU A 330 -93.52 -24.20 61.92
CA GLU A 330 -93.79 -22.93 62.60
C GLU A 330 -95.30 -22.76 62.86
N GLN A 331 -96.15 -23.04 61.87
CA GLN A 331 -97.62 -23.00 62.06
C GLN A 331 -98.09 -23.97 63.15
N LYS A 332 -97.60 -25.22 63.15
CA LYS A 332 -97.92 -26.22 64.18
C LYS A 332 -97.38 -25.84 65.56
N GLU A 333 -96.19 -25.26 65.64
CA GLU A 333 -95.62 -24.80 66.91
C GLU A 333 -96.38 -23.59 67.45
N ARG A 334 -96.73 -22.63 66.59
CA ARG A 334 -97.54 -21.44 66.92
C ARG A 334 -98.92 -21.84 67.46
N GLN A 335 -99.54 -22.88 66.91
CA GLN A 335 -100.74 -23.51 67.47
C GLN A 335 -100.47 -24.13 68.86
N ARG A 336 -99.36 -24.86 69.04
CA ARG A 336 -98.96 -25.45 70.33
C ARG A 336 -98.70 -24.38 71.40
N GLN A 337 -98.06 -23.27 71.04
CA GLN A 337 -97.78 -22.13 71.91
C GLN A 337 -99.06 -21.34 72.26
N ALA A 338 -100.03 -21.23 71.34
CA ALA A 338 -101.34 -20.65 71.62
C ALA A 338 -102.10 -21.47 72.68
N LEU A 339 -102.22 -22.79 72.48
CA LEU A 339 -102.83 -23.71 73.45
C LEU A 339 -102.11 -23.70 74.82
N ALA A 340 -100.80 -23.50 74.83
CA ALA A 340 -100.03 -23.36 76.09
C ALA A 340 -100.34 -22.04 76.83
N ARG A 341 -100.54 -20.93 76.11
CA ARG A 341 -100.94 -19.63 76.69
C ARG A 341 -102.38 -19.63 77.18
N GLU A 342 -103.30 -20.28 76.47
CA GLU A 342 -104.67 -20.48 76.89
C GLU A 342 -104.74 -21.27 78.21
N LYS A 343 -104.04 -22.41 78.29
CA LYS A 343 -103.91 -23.20 79.54
C LYS A 343 -103.13 -22.52 80.66
N ALA A 344 -102.43 -21.41 80.40
CA ALA A 344 -101.86 -20.58 81.45
C ALA A 344 -102.94 -19.67 82.07
N ARG A 345 -103.78 -19.02 81.24
CA ARG A 345 -104.88 -18.17 81.72
C ARG A 345 -105.92 -18.94 82.52
N ASP A 346 -106.33 -20.12 82.07
CA ASP A 346 -107.25 -21.01 82.80
C ASP A 346 -106.70 -21.43 84.19
N ARG A 347 -105.37 -21.39 84.40
CA ARG A 347 -104.77 -21.58 85.74
C ARG A 347 -104.76 -20.31 86.57
N GLU A 348 -104.49 -19.15 85.97
CA GLU A 348 -104.53 -17.84 86.62
C GLU A 348 -105.95 -17.51 87.11
N GLU A 349 -106.97 -17.77 86.29
CA GLU A 349 -108.39 -17.58 86.64
C GLU A 349 -108.83 -18.50 87.79
N ARG A 350 -108.41 -19.78 87.79
CA ARG A 350 -108.69 -20.71 88.90
C ARG A 350 -107.98 -20.32 90.20
N LEU A 351 -106.75 -19.79 90.13
CA LEU A 351 -106.04 -19.28 91.30
C LEU A 351 -106.74 -18.05 91.89
N LEU A 352 -107.20 -17.12 91.04
CA LEU A 352 -107.99 -15.96 91.45
C LEU A 352 -109.32 -16.37 92.12
N ALA A 353 -110.06 -17.31 91.54
CA ALA A 353 -111.31 -17.81 92.12
C ALA A 353 -111.10 -18.46 93.51
N LEU A 354 -110.03 -19.27 93.65
CA LEU A 354 -109.69 -19.93 94.91
C LEU A 354 -109.21 -18.92 95.97
N GLN A 355 -108.52 -17.85 95.57
CA GLN A 355 -108.16 -16.73 96.45
C GLN A 355 -109.39 -15.95 96.93
N GLN A 356 -110.34 -15.65 96.05
CA GLN A 356 -111.61 -15.00 96.41
C GLN A 356 -112.43 -15.84 97.39
N GLN A 357 -112.51 -17.17 97.17
CA GLN A 357 -113.21 -18.08 98.09
C GLN A 357 -112.60 -18.06 99.50
N LYS A 358 -111.26 -18.05 99.61
CA LYS A 358 -110.57 -17.95 100.91
C LYS A 358 -110.89 -16.64 101.64
N LEU A 359 -110.89 -15.51 100.95
CA LEU A 359 -111.22 -14.21 101.54
C LEU A 359 -112.66 -14.21 102.10
N ALA A 360 -113.64 -14.69 101.33
CA ALA A 360 -115.03 -14.79 101.79
C ALA A 360 -115.16 -15.68 103.05
N THR A 361 -114.48 -16.82 103.12
CA THR A 361 -114.49 -17.67 104.33
C THR A 361 -113.83 -17.02 105.55
N ALA A 362 -112.83 -16.17 105.35
CA ALA A 362 -112.17 -15.42 106.42
C ALA A 362 -113.08 -14.30 106.98
N GLU A 363 -113.79 -13.58 106.12
CA GLU A 363 -114.77 -12.56 106.52
C GLU A 363 -115.94 -13.18 107.32
N GLU A 364 -116.46 -14.33 106.89
CA GLU A 364 -117.48 -15.05 107.66
C GLU A 364 -116.99 -15.49 109.04
N LEU A 365 -115.74 -15.95 109.15
CA LEU A 365 -115.14 -16.33 110.43
C LEU A 365 -114.98 -15.12 111.35
N GLN A 366 -114.53 -13.96 110.83
CA GLN A 366 -114.45 -12.73 111.61
C GLN A 366 -115.83 -12.27 112.11
N ARG A 367 -116.88 -12.31 111.27
CA ARG A 367 -118.26 -12.01 111.70
C ARG A 367 -118.71 -12.93 112.85
N LYS A 368 -118.46 -14.24 112.74
CA LYS A 368 -118.80 -15.24 113.78
C LYS A 368 -118.02 -15.02 115.09
N ILE A 369 -116.77 -14.55 115.03
CA ILE A 369 -115.98 -14.20 116.23
C ILE A 369 -116.55 -12.97 116.95
N ILE A 370 -116.82 -11.88 116.22
CA ILE A 370 -117.39 -10.64 116.78
C ILE A 370 -118.75 -10.92 117.42
N GLN A 371 -119.60 -11.71 116.74
CA GLN A 371 -120.93 -12.07 117.25
C GLN A 371 -120.84 -12.84 118.58
N LYS A 372 -119.92 -13.81 118.71
CA LYS A 372 -119.69 -14.52 119.99
C LYS A 372 -119.12 -13.62 121.09
N GLN A 373 -118.27 -12.64 120.76
CA GLN A 373 -117.75 -11.69 121.74
C GLN A 373 -118.87 -10.79 122.31
N GLN A 374 -119.74 -10.24 121.44
CA GLN A 374 -120.91 -9.45 121.87
C GLN A 374 -121.90 -10.27 122.71
N GLU A 375 -122.13 -11.52 122.32
CA GLU A 375 -123.01 -12.44 123.04
C GLU A 375 -122.41 -12.90 124.39
N SER A 376 -121.08 -12.98 124.50
CA SER A 376 -120.39 -13.23 125.78
C SER A 376 -120.40 -12.00 126.69
N ALA A 377 -120.33 -10.79 126.13
CA ALA A 377 -120.44 -9.54 126.89
C ALA A 377 -121.83 -9.41 127.53
N ARG A 378 -122.92 -9.63 126.76
CA ARG A 378 -124.29 -9.65 127.29
C ARG A 378 -124.48 -10.61 128.45
N ARG A 379 -124.05 -11.88 128.29
CA ARG A 379 -124.14 -12.88 129.38
C ARG A 379 -123.36 -12.48 130.63
N HIS A 380 -122.27 -11.72 130.48
CA HIS A 380 -121.50 -11.23 131.64
C HIS A 380 -122.24 -10.10 132.35
N GLU A 381 -122.82 -9.17 131.60
CA GLU A 381 -123.61 -8.03 132.10
C GLU A 381 -124.87 -8.52 132.83
N GLU A 382 -125.63 -9.43 132.21
CA GLU A 382 -126.80 -10.10 132.79
C GLU A 382 -126.46 -10.86 134.10
N ASN A 383 -125.25 -11.41 134.23
CA ASN A 383 -124.79 -12.10 135.43
C ASN A 383 -124.39 -11.11 136.55
N ILE A 384 -123.77 -9.98 136.23
CA ILE A 384 -123.51 -8.91 137.21
C ILE A 384 -124.82 -8.36 137.81
N GLU A 385 -125.87 -8.23 137.01
CA GLU A 385 -127.19 -7.82 137.49
C GLU A 385 -127.80 -8.85 138.47
N GLN A 386 -127.69 -10.16 138.16
CA GLN A 386 -128.13 -11.23 139.07
C GLN A 386 -127.33 -11.27 140.38
N ILE A 387 -126.04 -10.95 140.35
CA ILE A 387 -125.19 -10.87 141.55
C ILE A 387 -125.63 -9.67 142.42
N ARG A 388 -125.93 -8.51 141.82
CA ARG A 388 -126.46 -7.34 142.54
C ARG A 388 -127.79 -7.63 143.23
N GLN A 389 -128.71 -8.34 142.55
CA GLN A 389 -130.02 -8.69 143.11
C GLN A 389 -129.89 -9.65 144.31
N ARG A 390 -129.02 -10.67 144.23
CA ARG A 390 -128.80 -11.62 145.34
C ARG A 390 -128.06 -11.02 146.54
N ALA A 391 -127.34 -9.90 146.39
CA ALA A 391 -126.54 -9.29 147.44
C ALA A 391 -127.34 -8.54 148.53
N VAL A 392 -128.66 -8.43 148.40
CA VAL A 392 -129.53 -7.70 149.36
C VAL A 392 -130.43 -8.64 150.18
N GLU A 393 -130.80 -9.81 149.65
CA GLU A 393 -131.86 -10.65 150.24
C GLU A 393 -131.40 -11.77 151.19
N MET A 394 -130.09 -12.02 151.34
CA MET A 394 -129.55 -13.01 152.29
C MET A 394 -128.33 -12.46 153.03
N ALA A 395 -128.33 -12.15 154.34
CA ALA A 395 -129.28 -12.46 155.43
C ALA A 395 -129.44 -13.98 155.74
N THR A 396 -129.07 -14.38 156.97
CA THR A 396 -129.30 -15.70 157.63
C THR A 396 -128.91 -16.97 156.83
N ILE A 397 -127.70 -17.53 156.93
CA ILE A 397 -127.15 -18.39 158.03
C ILE A 397 -127.98 -19.68 158.26
N PRO A 398 -127.45 -20.93 158.43
CA PRO A 398 -126.05 -21.46 158.35
C PRO A 398 -125.86 -22.82 157.60
N SER A 399 -124.63 -23.40 157.65
CA SER A 399 -124.33 -24.85 157.89
C SER A 399 -124.55 -25.89 156.76
N ARG A 400 -123.90 -27.07 156.66
CA ARG A 400 -122.57 -27.64 157.07
C ARG A 400 -122.55 -29.15 156.69
N SER A 401 -121.44 -29.70 156.15
CA SER A 401 -121.16 -31.17 155.97
C SER A 401 -122.18 -31.99 155.13
N ALA A 402 -121.96 -33.25 154.73
CA ALA A 402 -120.77 -34.01 154.25
C ALA A 402 -121.25 -35.39 153.72
N ASP A 403 -120.37 -36.10 152.99
CA ASP A 403 -120.30 -37.56 152.78
C ASP A 403 -121.19 -38.36 151.78
N GLU A 404 -120.52 -39.40 151.24
CA GLU A 404 -120.94 -40.71 150.69
C GLU A 404 -121.75 -40.94 149.37
N LEU A 405 -121.00 -41.41 148.34
CA LEU A 405 -121.06 -42.77 147.70
C LEU A 405 -121.72 -43.08 146.32
N ARG A 406 -120.98 -43.93 145.57
CA ARG A 406 -121.33 -45.03 144.61
C ARG A 406 -121.33 -44.83 143.06
N ASN A 407 -120.35 -45.51 142.41
CA ASN A 407 -120.43 -46.50 141.29
C ASN A 407 -120.97 -46.07 139.89
N ASP A 408 -120.55 -46.57 138.70
CA ASP A 408 -119.44 -47.40 138.13
C ASP A 408 -119.29 -46.99 136.61
N GLU A 409 -118.64 -47.56 135.57
CA GLU A 409 -117.84 -48.77 135.16
C GLU A 409 -117.02 -48.31 133.88
N GLN A 410 -115.71 -48.54 133.67
CA GLN A 410 -115.00 -49.63 132.92
C GLN A 410 -115.29 -49.77 131.37
N ASP A 411 -114.38 -50.15 130.44
CA ASP A 411 -113.06 -50.84 130.55
C ASP A 411 -112.06 -50.68 129.33
N GLU A 412 -110.75 -50.69 129.64
CA GLU A 412 -109.59 -51.42 129.01
C GLU A 412 -108.92 -51.16 127.60
N GLU A 413 -107.75 -51.81 127.39
CA GLU A 413 -106.50 -51.24 126.82
C GLU A 413 -105.63 -52.18 125.87
N ASN A 414 -104.32 -51.86 125.67
CA ASN A 414 -103.20 -52.60 125.00
C ASN A 414 -103.13 -52.74 123.44
N SER A 415 -101.98 -52.92 122.72
CA SER A 415 -100.53 -52.55 122.92
C SER A 415 -99.61 -52.98 121.71
N SER A 416 -98.38 -52.41 121.61
CA SER A 416 -97.14 -52.97 120.95
C SER A 416 -96.98 -53.02 119.40
N LEU A 417 -95.79 -53.06 118.76
CA LEU A 417 -94.57 -52.19 118.75
C LEU A 417 -93.55 -52.57 117.63
N HIS A 418 -92.60 -51.67 117.29
CA HIS A 418 -91.32 -51.89 116.53
C HIS A 418 -91.39 -52.26 115.01
N ARG A 419 -90.42 -52.00 114.10
CA ARG A 419 -89.00 -51.46 114.05
C ARG A 419 -88.63 -51.10 112.56
N GLU A 420 -87.53 -50.49 112.09
CA GLU A 420 -86.34 -49.76 112.62
C GLU A 420 -85.60 -48.92 111.50
N SER A 421 -84.68 -48.03 111.90
CA SER A 421 -83.48 -47.47 111.19
C SER A 421 -83.63 -46.57 109.90
N ILE A 422 -83.01 -45.38 109.63
CA ILE A 422 -81.77 -44.61 110.02
C ILE A 422 -80.55 -44.85 109.06
N PRO A 423 -79.73 -43.84 108.59
CA PRO A 423 -79.85 -42.35 108.56
C PRO A 423 -79.26 -41.62 107.27
N PRO A 424 -78.41 -40.51 107.24
CA PRO A 424 -78.57 -39.39 106.25
C PRO A 424 -77.25 -38.80 105.62
N ARG A 425 -77.27 -37.51 105.16
CA ARG A 425 -76.12 -36.57 104.88
C ARG A 425 -75.24 -36.88 103.62
N THR A 426 -74.37 -36.02 103.03
CA THR A 426 -74.10 -34.53 103.00
C THR A 426 -73.19 -34.11 101.80
N THR A 427 -73.20 -32.81 101.44
CA THR A 427 -72.17 -31.93 100.78
C THR A 427 -70.82 -32.45 100.21
N SER A 428 -70.47 -32.05 98.97
CA SER A 428 -69.13 -31.65 98.42
C SER A 428 -69.33 -31.24 96.93
N LEU A 429 -68.68 -30.28 96.23
CA LEU A 429 -67.37 -29.58 96.24
C LEU A 429 -66.20 -30.33 95.54
N ALA A 430 -65.29 -29.56 94.91
CA ALA A 430 -64.12 -29.95 94.07
C ALA A 430 -64.49 -30.39 92.64
N ALA A 431 -63.70 -30.35 91.55
CA ALA A 431 -62.35 -29.87 91.13
C ALA A 431 -62.08 -30.62 89.78
N ALA A 432 -61.12 -30.35 88.88
CA ALA A 432 -60.23 -29.22 88.54
C ALA A 432 -59.66 -29.50 87.12
N THR A 433 -58.45 -29.01 86.79
CA THR A 433 -57.75 -29.07 85.46
C THR A 433 -58.43 -28.23 84.37
N PHE A 434 -57.84 -27.16 83.81
CA PHE A 434 -56.47 -26.64 83.73
C PHE A 434 -55.52 -27.45 82.84
N ASN A 435 -55.19 -26.87 81.68
CA ASN A 435 -53.84 -26.89 81.12
C ASN A 435 -53.59 -25.56 80.40
N LEU A 436 -52.38 -25.04 80.51
CA LEU A 436 -51.97 -23.71 80.08
C LEU A 436 -50.48 -23.74 79.70
N LEU A 437 -50.01 -22.64 79.12
CA LEU A 437 -48.65 -22.35 78.63
C LEU A 437 -48.28 -22.91 77.23
N VAL A 438 -47.31 -22.34 76.50
CA VAL A 438 -46.93 -20.92 76.17
C VAL A 438 -45.51 -20.92 75.56
N THR A 439 -45.45 -20.58 74.26
CA THR A 439 -44.41 -19.81 73.53
C THR A 439 -42.91 -20.17 73.51
N PHE A 440 -42.30 -19.83 72.37
CA PHE A 440 -40.97 -19.22 72.16
C PHE A 440 -39.73 -19.78 72.87
N ALA A 441 -38.72 -20.14 72.06
CA ALA A 441 -37.54 -19.27 71.88
C ALA A 441 -36.82 -19.57 70.55
N ASN A 442 -36.04 -18.61 70.05
CA ASN A 442 -35.06 -18.81 68.98
C ASN A 442 -33.78 -19.45 69.55
N LEU A 443 -32.95 -20.03 68.68
CA LEU A 443 -31.55 -19.57 68.54
C LEU A 443 -30.97 -20.01 67.19
N ASN A 444 -29.92 -19.30 66.75
CA ASN A 444 -29.25 -19.45 65.46
C ASN A 444 -27.74 -19.51 65.73
N VAL A 445 -27.05 -20.56 65.27
CA VAL A 445 -25.60 -20.74 65.47
C VAL A 445 -24.96 -21.29 64.19
N GLU A 446 -24.29 -20.37 63.50
CA GLU A 446 -22.98 -20.52 62.85
C GLU A 446 -22.68 -21.76 61.99
N THR A 447 -22.62 -21.49 60.67
CA THR A 447 -21.42 -21.71 59.84
C THR A 447 -20.26 -22.49 60.47
N PHE A 448 -20.04 -23.71 59.98
CA PHE A 448 -18.71 -24.32 59.94
C PHE A 448 -18.31 -24.55 58.48
N GLN A 449 -17.18 -23.98 58.07
CA GLN A 449 -16.53 -24.31 56.80
C GLN A 449 -15.46 -25.39 57.05
N ASN A 450 -15.53 -26.47 56.27
CA ASN A 450 -14.41 -27.25 55.74
C ASN A 450 -14.96 -28.15 54.63
#